data_AF-A0AAW1XZH3-F1
#
_entry.id   AF-A0AAW1XZH3-F1
#
_cell.length_a   1.000
_cell.length_b   1.000
_cell.length_c   1.000
_cell.angle_alpha   90.00
_cell.angle_beta   90.00
_cell.angle_gamma   90.00
#
_symmetry.space_group_name_H-M   'P 1'
#
loop_
_entity.id
_entity.type
_entity.pdbx_description
1 polymer ?
#
loop_
_entity_poly.entity_id
_entity_poly.type
_entity_poly.pdbx_seq_one_letter_code
_entity_poly.pdbx_strand_id
1 'polypeptide(L)'
;MSSSSADNWIPHLPSDDDAAVIIRRLIASESDHIPSPDYLSLCRDRTIDVTARQDSINWIFKVHAHYGFAPLTAFLSVNYLDRFLSTQSLPQKHGRWPFQLLSVACLCLAAKMEEPNIPFIVDLQILEPKFVFEPKTVQRMELWVMSILNWRLRSVTPFDFLPHFISKLPSSSPRDLFEASSDLVLKTIRVIDFLGFSPSTIAAAAVLCAAGERIDFAAAEGDQAAALFHDIVNKESVRSCHQLMEEYLIDTCHKFRRPDPPPQSTPASPVGVLDAAACGSCDTLSENPGSTVQAEPPAKRLRASSPDNDVRPP
;
A
#
# COMPACT_ATOMS: atom_id res chain seq x y z
N MET A 1 -24.71 28.04 21.02
CA MET A 1 -23.32 28.46 20.76
C MET A 1 -22.44 27.23 20.96
N SER A 2 -22.33 26.41 19.93
CA SER A 2 -21.55 25.17 19.93
C SER A 2 -20.28 25.41 19.12
N SER A 3 -19.14 25.48 19.81
CA SER A 3 -17.82 25.56 19.19
C SER A 3 -17.54 24.28 18.40
N SER A 4 -17.16 24.47 17.14
CA SER A 4 -16.74 23.43 16.20
C SER A 4 -15.46 22.73 16.70
N SER A 5 -15.51 21.42 16.90
CA SER A 5 -14.38 20.56 17.26
C SER A 5 -13.53 20.13 16.04
N ALA A 6 -13.40 20.97 15.00
CA ALA A 6 -12.70 20.60 13.76
C ALA A 6 -11.22 21.03 13.71
N ASP A 7 -10.75 21.92 14.60
CA ASP A 7 -9.44 22.57 14.46
C ASP A 7 -8.25 21.86 15.12
N ASN A 8 -8.46 20.68 15.73
CA ASN A 8 -7.41 19.99 16.52
C ASN A 8 -6.53 19.00 15.72
N TRP A 9 -6.56 19.01 14.37
CA TRP A 9 -5.76 18.06 13.59
C TRP A 9 -4.31 18.46 13.38
N ILE A 10 -3.97 19.74 13.50
CA ILE A 10 -2.61 20.21 13.29
C ILE A 10 -1.91 20.17 14.65
N PRO A 11 -0.93 19.26 14.90
CA PRO A 11 -0.05 19.42 16.06
C PRO A 11 0.53 20.82 15.98
N HIS A 12 0.49 21.60 17.08
CA HIS A 12 1.00 22.98 17.13
C HIS A 12 2.22 23.15 16.22
N LEU A 13 2.00 23.73 15.03
CA LEU A 13 3.05 23.85 14.03
C LEU A 13 4.08 24.82 14.63
N PRO A 14 5.37 24.45 14.71
CA PRO A 14 6.41 25.38 15.15
C PRO A 14 6.35 26.66 14.33
N SER A 15 6.93 27.76 14.85
CA SER A 15 7.18 28.95 14.01
C SER A 15 7.87 28.52 12.70
N ASP A 16 7.65 29.23 11.59
CA ASP A 16 8.21 28.82 10.29
C ASP A 16 9.75 28.70 10.35
N ASP A 17 10.40 29.54 11.17
CA ASP A 17 11.84 29.47 11.47
C ASP A 17 12.23 28.18 12.23
N ASP A 18 11.44 27.78 13.22
CA ASP A 18 11.68 26.56 14.01
C ASP A 18 11.47 25.31 13.15
N ALA A 19 10.44 25.32 12.30
CA ALA A 19 10.15 24.24 11.36
C ALA A 19 11.29 24.07 10.34
N ALA A 20 11.82 25.16 9.79
CA ALA A 20 12.95 25.11 8.87
C ALA A 20 14.22 24.53 9.51
N VAL A 21 14.50 24.88 10.77
CA VAL A 21 15.65 24.33 11.53
C VAL A 21 15.48 22.82 11.76
N ILE A 22 14.28 22.37 12.12
CA ILE A 22 13.97 20.95 12.30
C ILE A 22 14.18 20.18 10.99
N ILE A 23 13.67 20.69 9.88
CA ILE A 23 13.78 20.04 8.56
C ILE A 23 15.25 19.93 8.11
N ARG A 24 16.06 20.98 8.30
CA ARG A 24 17.50 20.92 8.01
C ARG A 24 18.21 19.85 8.82
N ARG A 25 17.86 19.71 10.10
CA ARG A 25 18.42 18.67 10.96
C ARG A 25 18.01 17.27 10.49
N LEU A 26 16.75 17.09 10.10
CA LEU A 26 16.26 15.82 9.55
C LEU A 26 17.05 15.44 8.30
N ILE A 27 17.22 16.37 7.35
CA ILE A 27 18.00 16.15 6.12
C ILE A 27 19.45 15.78 6.43
N ALA A 28 20.09 16.50 7.34
CA ALA A 28 21.47 16.19 7.74
C ALA A 28 21.63 14.79 8.34
N SER A 29 20.55 14.17 8.81
CA SER A 29 20.54 12.83 9.41
C SER A 29 19.83 11.77 8.56
N GLU A 30 19.29 12.09 7.38
CA GLU A 30 18.49 11.13 6.63
C GLU A 30 19.34 9.98 6.06
N SER A 31 20.61 10.25 5.74
CA SER A 31 21.59 9.25 5.28
C SER A 31 21.88 8.15 6.31
N ASP A 32 21.68 8.44 7.59
CA ASP A 32 21.90 7.48 8.68
C ASP A 32 20.78 6.42 8.76
N HIS A 33 19.68 6.64 8.03
CA HIS A 33 18.44 5.88 8.15
C HIS A 33 18.00 5.27 6.82
N ILE A 34 18.88 5.25 5.80
CA ILE A 34 18.68 4.54 4.54
C ILE A 34 19.55 3.27 4.48
N PRO A 35 19.24 2.31 3.59
CA PRO A 35 20.11 1.16 3.34
C PRO A 35 21.52 1.57 2.87
N SER A 36 22.49 0.65 2.96
CA SER A 36 23.83 0.85 2.41
C SER A 36 23.77 1.31 0.93
N PRO A 37 24.67 2.20 0.46
CA PRO A 37 24.67 2.68 -0.93
C PRO A 37 24.68 1.58 -1.99
N ASP A 38 25.32 0.44 -1.69
CA ASP A 38 25.40 -0.71 -2.60
C ASP A 38 24.11 -1.55 -2.62
N TYR A 39 23.13 -1.27 -1.76
CA TYR A 39 21.93 -2.10 -1.65
C TYR A 39 21.14 -2.18 -2.97
N LEU A 40 21.02 -1.06 -3.68
CA LEU A 40 20.33 -1.00 -4.96
C LEU A 40 21.05 -1.83 -6.04
N SER A 41 22.39 -1.74 -6.13
CA SER A 41 23.15 -2.55 -7.07
C SER A 41 23.06 -4.04 -6.72
N LEU A 42 23.15 -4.40 -5.43
CA LEU A 42 22.97 -5.77 -4.96
C LEU A 42 21.58 -6.34 -5.30
N CYS A 43 20.53 -5.50 -5.30
CA CYS A 43 19.20 -5.90 -5.77
C CYS A 43 19.18 -6.12 -7.30
N ARG A 44 19.76 -5.21 -8.08
CA ARG A 44 19.81 -5.30 -9.55
C ARG A 44 20.60 -6.52 -10.03
N ASP A 45 21.72 -6.80 -9.37
CA ASP A 45 22.61 -7.93 -9.69
C ASP A 45 22.11 -9.25 -9.08
N ARG A 46 20.95 -9.24 -8.42
CA ARG A 46 20.28 -10.41 -7.80
C ARG A 46 21.14 -11.12 -6.75
N THR A 47 22.08 -10.39 -6.14
CA THR A 47 22.80 -10.88 -4.95
C THR A 47 21.82 -11.01 -3.77
N ILE A 48 20.87 -10.08 -3.70
CA ILE A 48 19.70 -10.17 -2.82
C ILE A 48 18.54 -10.79 -3.61
N ASP A 49 17.83 -11.74 -2.99
CA ASP A 49 16.61 -12.30 -3.55
C ASP A 49 15.48 -11.25 -3.50
N VAL A 50 15.36 -10.47 -4.59
CA VAL A 50 14.32 -9.43 -4.75
C VAL A 50 12.91 -10.04 -4.71
N THR A 51 12.74 -11.31 -5.08
CA THR A 51 11.43 -11.99 -4.99
C THR A 51 11.08 -12.26 -3.53
N ALA A 52 12.03 -12.76 -2.73
CA ALA A 52 11.82 -12.95 -1.30
C ALA A 52 11.62 -11.61 -0.55
N ARG A 53 12.32 -10.54 -0.97
CA ARG A 53 12.05 -9.17 -0.50
C ARG A 53 10.60 -8.76 -0.82
N GLN A 54 10.15 -8.96 -2.05
CA GLN A 54 8.78 -8.60 -2.44
C GLN A 54 7.71 -9.41 -1.70
N ASP A 55 7.94 -10.71 -1.50
CA ASP A 55 7.07 -11.57 -0.68
C ASP A 55 6.97 -11.04 0.76
N SER A 56 8.11 -10.62 1.33
CA SER A 56 8.18 -10.05 2.68
C SER A 56 7.39 -8.74 2.80
N ILE A 57 7.56 -7.85 1.82
CA ILE A 57 6.83 -6.58 1.76
C ILE A 57 5.33 -6.87 1.62
N ASN A 58 4.92 -7.74 0.70
CA ASN A 58 3.51 -8.08 0.51
C ASN A 58 2.89 -8.64 1.81
N TRP A 59 3.63 -9.46 2.55
CA TRP A 59 3.18 -9.94 3.86
C TRP A 59 3.04 -8.80 4.88
N ILE A 60 4.02 -7.89 4.99
CA ILE A 60 3.95 -6.70 5.86
C ILE A 60 2.68 -5.88 5.56
N PHE A 61 2.40 -5.62 4.28
CA PHE A 61 1.21 -4.86 3.87
C PHE A 61 -0.09 -5.57 4.22
N LYS A 62 -0.15 -6.91 4.08
CA LYS A 62 -1.33 -7.68 4.50
C LYS A 62 -1.60 -7.51 6.00
N VAL A 63 -0.56 -7.61 6.84
CA VAL A 63 -0.70 -7.45 8.29
C VAL A 63 -1.07 -6.01 8.65
N HIS A 64 -0.39 -5.03 8.06
CA HIS A 64 -0.71 -3.61 8.20
C HIS A 64 -2.18 -3.32 7.89
N ALA A 65 -2.69 -3.81 6.76
CA ALA A 65 -4.09 -3.61 6.36
C ALA A 65 -5.08 -4.32 7.30
N HIS A 66 -4.76 -5.54 7.74
CA HIS A 66 -5.63 -6.31 8.63
C HIS A 66 -5.80 -5.68 10.01
N TYR A 67 -4.72 -5.16 10.60
CA TYR A 67 -4.75 -4.54 11.93
C TYR A 67 -5.01 -3.04 11.91
N GLY A 68 -5.04 -2.41 10.72
CA GLY A 68 -5.24 -0.97 10.60
C GLY A 68 -4.08 -0.16 11.20
N PHE A 69 -2.85 -0.68 11.08
CA PHE A 69 -1.66 0.03 11.54
C PHE A 69 -1.44 1.33 10.76
N ALA A 70 -0.72 2.27 11.35
CA ALA A 70 -0.35 3.51 10.68
C ALA A 70 0.53 3.22 9.44
N PRO A 71 0.44 4.05 8.37
CA PRO A 71 1.35 3.95 7.22
C PRO A 71 2.83 3.96 7.62
N LEU A 72 3.18 4.77 8.61
CA LEU A 72 4.54 4.85 9.14
C LEU A 72 5.05 3.50 9.65
N THR A 73 4.20 2.69 10.29
CA THR A 73 4.54 1.35 10.80
C THR A 73 4.94 0.41 9.66
N ALA A 74 4.17 0.39 8.56
CA ALA A 74 4.51 -0.41 7.39
C ALA A 74 5.82 0.06 6.74
N PHE A 75 5.99 1.38 6.61
CA PHE A 75 7.21 1.95 6.06
C PHE A 75 8.44 1.61 6.90
N LEU A 76 8.39 1.79 8.22
CA LEU A 76 9.49 1.46 9.12
C LEU A 76 9.83 -0.03 9.09
N SER A 77 8.82 -0.90 9.00
CA SER A 77 9.02 -2.34 8.86
C SER A 77 9.89 -2.67 7.64
N VAL A 78 9.61 -2.04 6.49
CA VAL A 78 10.39 -2.23 5.26
C VAL A 78 11.74 -1.53 5.34
N ASN A 79 11.81 -0.34 5.96
CA ASN A 79 13.08 0.36 6.21
C ASN A 79 14.06 -0.51 7.03
N TYR A 80 13.58 -1.16 8.09
CA TYR A 80 14.39 -2.05 8.90
C TYR A 80 14.84 -3.29 8.13
N LEU A 81 13.94 -3.88 7.34
CA LEU A 81 14.22 -5.03 6.49
C LEU A 81 15.30 -4.70 5.46
N ASP A 82 15.17 -3.59 4.74
CA ASP A 82 16.12 -3.19 3.69
C ASP A 82 17.48 -2.81 4.28
N ARG A 83 17.51 -2.07 5.40
CA ARG A 83 18.76 -1.76 6.12
C ARG A 83 19.47 -3.02 6.62
N PHE A 84 18.71 -3.98 7.15
CA PHE A 84 19.28 -5.27 7.56
C PHE A 84 19.88 -6.02 6.36
N LEU A 85 19.11 -6.19 5.28
CA LEU A 85 19.54 -6.90 4.08
C LEU A 85 20.70 -6.21 3.34
N SER A 86 20.89 -4.90 3.56
CA SER A 86 22.01 -4.16 2.99
C SER A 86 23.37 -4.48 3.61
N THR A 87 23.38 -5.12 4.77
CA THR A 87 24.62 -5.47 5.49
C THR A 87 24.75 -6.96 5.81
N GLN A 88 23.63 -7.68 5.86
CA GLN A 88 23.58 -9.09 6.22
C GLN A 88 23.08 -9.94 5.06
N SER A 89 23.71 -11.10 4.87
CA SER A 89 23.21 -12.14 3.98
C SER A 89 22.39 -13.16 4.78
N LEU A 90 21.20 -13.49 4.27
CA LEU A 90 20.37 -14.53 4.85
C LEU A 90 20.71 -15.91 4.24
N PRO A 91 20.63 -17.00 5.02
CA PRO A 91 20.90 -18.34 4.51
C PRO A 91 19.93 -18.77 3.40
N GLN A 92 20.34 -18.72 2.14
CA GLN A 92 19.49 -19.08 1.01
C GLN A 92 19.23 -20.60 0.89
N LYS A 93 20.13 -21.43 1.44
CA LYS A 93 20.05 -22.90 1.34
C LYS A 93 18.83 -23.51 2.03
N HIS A 94 18.18 -22.77 2.92
CA HIS A 94 17.06 -23.26 3.71
C HIS A 94 15.69 -22.77 3.21
N GLY A 95 15.61 -22.20 2.01
CA GLY A 95 14.37 -21.66 1.44
C GLY A 95 14.07 -20.23 1.91
N ARG A 96 12.80 -19.81 1.82
CA ARG A 96 12.37 -18.41 2.06
C ARG A 96 11.99 -18.08 3.51
N TRP A 97 12.04 -19.04 4.43
CA TRP A 97 11.68 -18.80 5.83
C TRP A 97 12.55 -17.73 6.54
N PRO A 98 13.86 -17.54 6.24
CA PRO A 98 14.65 -16.51 6.91
C PRO A 98 14.14 -15.09 6.60
N PHE A 99 13.68 -14.87 5.37
CA PHE A 99 13.07 -13.61 4.95
C PHE A 99 11.74 -13.37 5.66
N GLN A 100 10.90 -14.42 5.78
CA GLN A 100 9.66 -14.33 6.55
C GLN A 100 9.91 -14.07 8.03
N LEU A 101 10.93 -14.70 8.65
CA LEU A 101 11.28 -14.43 10.04
C LEU A 101 11.77 -12.99 10.22
N LEU A 102 12.60 -12.50 9.29
CA LEU A 102 13.05 -11.11 9.27
C LEU A 102 11.87 -10.15 9.14
N SER A 103 10.92 -10.39 8.24
CA SER A 103 9.76 -9.53 8.03
C SER A 103 8.86 -9.46 9.26
N VAL A 104 8.60 -10.61 9.91
CA VAL A 104 7.86 -10.68 11.18
C VAL A 104 8.56 -9.87 12.26
N ALA A 105 9.88 -10.02 12.41
CA ALA A 105 10.65 -9.29 13.42
C ALA A 105 10.66 -7.77 13.15
N CYS A 106 10.89 -7.35 11.90
CA CYS A 106 10.87 -5.94 11.53
C CYS A 106 9.51 -5.30 11.78
N LEU A 107 8.42 -6.00 11.45
CA LEU A 107 7.07 -5.52 11.73
C LEU A 107 6.77 -5.43 13.23
N CYS A 108 7.18 -6.44 14.02
CA CYS A 108 7.02 -6.39 15.47
C CYS A 108 7.78 -5.20 16.08
N LEU A 109 9.00 -4.92 15.60
CA LEU A 109 9.77 -3.75 16.03
C LEU A 109 9.08 -2.44 15.64
N ALA A 110 8.62 -2.30 14.40
CA ALA A 110 7.93 -1.09 13.96
C ALA A 110 6.65 -0.85 14.75
N ALA A 111 5.83 -1.90 14.96
CA ALA A 111 4.62 -1.81 15.75
C ALA A 111 4.91 -1.41 17.21
N LYS A 112 6.00 -1.92 17.81
CA LYS A 112 6.46 -1.50 19.15
C LYS A 112 6.88 -0.04 19.26
N MET A 113 7.32 0.56 18.15
CA MET A 113 7.75 1.96 18.13
C MET A 113 6.58 2.92 17.90
N GLU A 114 5.59 2.52 17.09
CA GLU A 114 4.58 3.44 16.55
C GLU A 114 3.16 3.15 17.03
N GLU A 115 2.80 1.90 17.32
CA GLU A 115 1.42 1.54 17.59
C GLU A 115 1.08 1.59 19.09
N PRO A 116 -0.06 2.18 19.49
CA PRO A 116 -0.47 2.24 20.88
C PRO A 116 -0.88 0.87 21.43
N ASN A 117 -1.41 -0.01 20.56
CA ASN A 117 -1.87 -1.34 20.90
C ASN A 117 -1.31 -2.33 19.89
N ILE A 118 -0.59 -3.33 20.39
CA ILE A 118 0.10 -4.30 19.54
C ILE A 118 -0.46 -5.69 19.87
N PRO A 119 -0.93 -6.46 18.87
CA PRO A 119 -1.34 -7.85 19.07
C PRO A 119 -0.18 -8.72 19.57
N PHE A 120 -0.47 -9.90 20.09
CA PHE A 120 0.59 -10.85 20.42
C PHE A 120 1.35 -11.30 19.16
N ILE A 121 2.63 -11.64 19.31
CA ILE A 121 3.49 -12.11 18.19
C ILE A 121 2.86 -13.30 17.44
N VAL A 122 2.14 -14.16 18.16
CA VAL A 122 1.43 -15.30 17.55
C VAL A 122 0.28 -14.84 16.65
N ASP A 123 -0.43 -13.78 17.05
CA ASP A 123 -1.57 -13.25 16.30
C ASP A 123 -1.11 -12.52 15.05
N LEU A 124 0.01 -11.77 15.11
CA LEU A 124 0.58 -11.09 13.95
C LEU A 124 0.92 -12.02 12.78
N GLN A 125 1.08 -13.31 13.03
CA GLN A 125 1.50 -14.30 12.05
C GLN A 125 0.32 -15.07 11.41
N ILE A 126 -0.93 -14.82 11.77
CA ILE A 126 -2.08 -15.67 11.36
C ILE A 126 -2.54 -15.45 9.92
N LEU A 127 -2.08 -14.40 9.25
CA LEU A 127 -2.52 -14.04 7.90
C LEU A 127 -1.80 -14.87 6.85
N GLU A 128 -2.44 -15.99 6.48
CA GLU A 128 -1.98 -16.94 5.47
C GLU A 128 -0.50 -17.36 5.65
N PRO A 129 -0.09 -17.83 6.85
CA PRO A 129 1.31 -18.10 7.11
C PRO A 129 1.81 -19.28 6.29
N LYS A 130 2.81 -19.02 5.45
CA LYS A 130 3.69 -20.09 4.95
C LYS A 130 4.54 -20.70 6.07
N PHE A 131 4.88 -19.88 7.07
CA PHE A 131 5.67 -20.24 8.24
C PHE A 131 5.09 -19.56 9.47
N VAL A 132 5.10 -20.25 10.61
CA VAL A 132 4.76 -19.70 11.92
C VAL A 132 5.95 -19.94 12.84
N PHE A 133 6.42 -18.88 13.49
CA PHE A 133 7.59 -18.91 14.35
C PHE A 133 7.20 -18.79 15.82
N GLU A 134 7.92 -19.53 16.67
CA GLU A 134 7.82 -19.37 18.11
C GLU A 134 8.18 -17.93 18.52
N PRO A 135 7.50 -17.35 19.52
CA PRO A 135 7.80 -15.99 19.99
C PRO A 135 9.27 -15.78 20.36
N LYS A 136 9.93 -16.77 20.97
CA LYS A 136 11.35 -16.70 21.31
C LYS A 136 12.25 -16.58 20.09
N THR A 137 11.88 -17.19 18.97
CA THR A 137 12.62 -17.12 17.70
C THR A 137 12.47 -15.74 17.09
N VAL A 138 11.26 -15.19 17.08
CA VAL A 138 11.01 -13.81 16.65
C VAL A 138 11.79 -12.82 17.50
N GLN A 139 11.75 -12.94 18.84
CA GLN A 139 12.49 -12.05 19.75
C GLN A 139 14.00 -12.07 19.53
N ARG A 140 14.59 -13.23 19.24
CA ARG A 140 16.02 -13.32 18.87
C ARG A 140 16.31 -12.59 17.57
N MET A 141 15.42 -12.72 16.59
CA MET A 141 15.54 -11.99 15.33
C MET A 141 15.40 -10.48 15.55
N GLU A 142 14.46 -10.03 16.40
CA GLU A 142 14.33 -8.62 16.76
C GLU A 142 15.61 -8.05 17.36
N LEU A 143 16.22 -8.77 18.32
CA LEU A 143 17.51 -8.38 18.92
C LEU A 143 18.62 -8.29 17.87
N TRP A 144 18.65 -9.21 16.91
CA TRP A 144 19.63 -9.17 15.84
C TRP A 144 19.41 -7.98 14.90
N VAL A 145 18.16 -7.72 14.50
CA VAL A 145 17.81 -6.53 13.71
C VAL A 145 18.23 -5.26 14.43
N MET A 146 17.86 -5.10 15.71
CA MET A 146 18.26 -3.92 16.49
C MET A 146 19.78 -3.76 16.58
N SER A 147 20.52 -4.85 16.76
CA SER A 147 21.99 -4.84 16.77
C SER A 147 22.57 -4.34 15.44
N ILE A 148 22.11 -4.89 14.31
CA ILE A 148 22.55 -4.47 12.96
C ILE A 148 22.19 -3.01 12.67
N LEU A 149 21.03 -2.56 13.14
CA LEU A 149 20.56 -1.18 12.96
C LEU A 149 21.18 -0.21 13.99
N ASN A 150 22.11 -0.66 14.84
CA ASN A 150 22.70 0.13 15.92
C ASN A 150 21.65 0.78 16.83
N TRP A 151 20.53 0.08 17.07
CA TRP A 151 19.38 0.55 17.85
C TRP A 151 18.72 1.83 17.33
N ARG A 152 19.05 2.27 16.10
CA ARG A 152 18.46 3.43 15.42
C ARG A 152 17.15 3.03 14.75
N LEU A 153 16.13 2.77 15.57
CA LEU A 153 14.78 2.41 15.12
C LEU A 153 13.91 3.64 14.80
N ARG A 154 14.12 4.78 15.47
CA ARG A 154 13.44 6.04 15.12
C ARG A 154 14.08 6.65 13.86
N SER A 155 13.81 6.03 12.71
CA SER A 155 14.36 6.43 11.42
C SER A 155 13.79 7.77 10.96
N VAL A 156 14.60 8.55 10.23
CA VAL A 156 14.09 9.65 9.41
C VAL A 156 13.42 9.05 8.18
N THR A 157 12.17 9.43 7.94
CA THR A 157 11.28 8.87 6.91
C THR A 157 10.68 9.98 6.06
N PRO A 158 10.11 9.67 4.89
CA PRO A 158 9.36 10.65 4.10
C PRO A 158 8.23 11.32 4.90
N PHE A 159 7.59 10.59 5.83
CA PHE A 159 6.51 11.09 6.67
C PHE A 159 6.92 12.28 7.55
N ASP A 160 8.20 12.37 7.94
CA ASP A 160 8.72 13.50 8.72
C ASP A 160 8.74 14.81 7.92
N PHE A 161 8.77 14.73 6.59
CA PHE A 161 8.83 15.88 5.69
C PHE A 161 7.47 16.28 5.11
N LEU A 162 6.52 15.33 5.02
CA LEU A 162 5.19 15.58 4.41
C LEU A 162 4.49 16.82 4.99
N PRO A 163 4.36 17.02 6.33
CA PRO A 163 3.66 18.19 6.87
C PRO A 163 4.28 19.51 6.43
N HIS A 164 5.62 19.56 6.38
CA HIS A 164 6.34 20.76 5.98
C HIS A 164 6.09 21.08 4.51
N PHE A 165 6.26 20.12 3.60
CA PHE A 165 6.02 20.37 2.17
C PHE A 165 4.56 20.70 1.86
N ILE A 166 3.62 20.04 2.54
CA ILE A 166 2.18 20.34 2.40
C ILE A 166 1.86 21.76 2.85
N SER A 167 2.47 22.23 3.94
CA SER A 167 2.25 23.59 4.47
C SER A 167 2.69 24.71 3.50
N LYS A 168 3.58 24.41 2.55
CA LYS A 168 4.07 25.38 1.55
C LYS A 168 3.16 25.47 0.32
N LEU A 169 2.16 24.59 0.18
CA LEU A 169 1.23 24.62 -0.94
C LEU A 169 -0.03 25.43 -0.61
N PRO A 170 -0.58 26.18 -1.57
CA PRO A 170 -1.90 26.80 -1.44
C PRO A 170 -2.99 25.74 -1.62
N SER A 171 -3.21 24.91 -0.58
CA SER A 171 -4.16 23.79 -0.59
C SER A 171 -5.36 24.04 0.31
N SER A 172 -6.57 23.76 -0.19
CA SER A 172 -7.81 23.83 0.58
C SER A 172 -8.06 22.59 1.46
N SER A 173 -7.29 21.51 1.28
CA SER A 173 -7.39 20.29 2.10
C SER A 173 -6.01 19.66 2.37
N PRO A 174 -5.27 20.15 3.39
CA PRO A 174 -3.98 19.58 3.80
C PRO A 174 -4.06 18.11 4.22
N ARG A 175 -5.21 17.67 4.77
CA ARG A 175 -5.45 16.30 5.19
C ARG A 175 -5.48 15.33 4.01
N ASP A 176 -6.27 15.63 2.99
CA ASP A 176 -6.38 14.76 1.82
C ASP A 176 -5.03 14.68 1.09
N LEU A 177 -4.30 15.80 1.05
CA LEU A 177 -2.97 15.81 0.45
C LEU A 177 -1.98 14.95 1.25
N PHE A 178 -2.06 14.97 2.58
CA PHE A 178 -1.25 14.11 3.44
C PHE A 178 -1.57 12.63 3.21
N GLU A 179 -2.85 12.27 3.11
CA GLU A 179 -3.28 10.89 2.87
C GLU A 179 -2.83 10.39 1.49
N ALA A 180 -3.07 11.17 0.44
CA ALA A 180 -2.64 10.83 -0.92
C ALA A 180 -1.11 10.72 -1.04
N SER A 181 -0.38 11.65 -0.41
CA SER A 181 1.09 11.60 -0.39
C SER A 181 1.59 10.39 0.41
N SER A 182 0.93 10.05 1.52
CA SER A 182 1.27 8.89 2.35
C SER A 182 1.08 7.58 1.58
N ASP A 183 0.02 7.45 0.80
CA ASP A 183 -0.22 6.29 -0.06
C ASP A 183 0.86 6.16 -1.14
N LEU A 184 1.25 7.26 -1.80
CA LEU A 184 2.36 7.28 -2.74
C LEU A 184 3.68 6.88 -2.09
N VAL A 185 3.99 7.39 -0.90
CA VAL A 185 5.16 7.00 -0.11
C VAL A 185 5.17 5.48 0.12
N LEU A 186 4.04 4.90 0.54
CA LEU A 186 3.95 3.45 0.74
C LEU A 186 4.13 2.66 -0.56
N LYS A 187 3.63 3.16 -1.69
CA LYS A 187 3.80 2.50 -2.99
C LYS A 187 5.27 2.45 -3.42
N THR A 188 6.08 3.46 -3.08
CA THR A 188 7.50 3.52 -3.47
C THR A 188 8.32 2.36 -2.91
N ILE A 189 8.04 1.89 -1.69
CA ILE A 189 8.87 0.87 -1.02
C ILE A 189 8.83 -0.49 -1.72
N ARG A 190 7.82 -0.72 -2.58
CA ARG A 190 7.69 -1.93 -3.41
C ARG A 190 8.61 -1.93 -4.63
N VAL A 191 9.02 -0.76 -5.11
CA VAL A 191 9.78 -0.62 -6.36
C VAL A 191 11.23 -0.26 -6.02
N ILE A 192 12.17 -1.14 -6.39
CA ILE A 192 13.58 -1.02 -5.98
C ILE A 192 14.25 0.25 -6.50
N ASP A 193 13.80 0.82 -7.61
CA ASP A 193 14.40 2.04 -8.16
C ASP A 193 14.20 3.26 -7.25
N PHE A 194 13.23 3.22 -6.32
CA PHE A 194 13.09 4.28 -5.31
C PHE A 194 14.14 4.21 -4.20
N LEU A 195 14.87 3.09 -4.04
CA LEU A 195 15.93 2.95 -3.03
C LEU A 195 17.10 3.92 -3.27
N GLY A 196 17.21 4.49 -4.47
CA GLY A 196 18.22 5.49 -4.81
C GLY A 196 17.89 6.92 -4.37
N PHE A 197 16.69 7.18 -3.82
CA PHE A 197 16.28 8.51 -3.40
C PHE A 197 16.27 8.66 -1.88
N SER A 198 16.55 9.87 -1.41
CA SER A 198 16.48 10.19 0.01
C SER A 198 15.03 10.33 0.51
N PRO A 199 14.78 10.14 1.81
CA PRO A 199 13.46 10.34 2.40
C PRO A 199 12.82 11.70 2.08
N SER A 200 13.59 12.79 2.16
CA SER A 200 13.14 14.13 1.79
C SER A 200 12.76 14.25 0.31
N THR A 201 13.53 13.60 -0.57
CA THR A 201 13.24 13.56 -2.02
C THR A 201 11.94 12.82 -2.31
N ILE A 202 11.74 11.65 -1.71
CA ILE A 202 10.52 10.85 -1.85
C ILE A 202 9.30 11.65 -1.35
N ALA A 203 9.42 12.31 -0.20
CA ALA A 203 8.33 13.12 0.34
C ALA A 203 7.95 14.30 -0.59
N ALA A 204 8.94 15.05 -1.09
CA ALA A 204 8.69 16.17 -2.00
C ALA A 204 8.02 15.69 -3.30
N ALA A 205 8.53 14.60 -3.90
CA ALA A 205 7.94 14.03 -5.11
C ALA A 205 6.52 13.52 -4.89
N ALA A 206 6.25 12.83 -3.77
CA ALA A 206 4.91 12.34 -3.44
C ALA A 206 3.90 13.48 -3.27
N VAL A 207 4.30 14.57 -2.61
CA VAL A 207 3.46 15.76 -2.44
C VAL A 207 3.18 16.44 -3.77
N LEU A 208 4.17 16.53 -4.67
CA LEU A 208 3.97 17.07 -6.02
C LEU A 208 2.98 16.22 -6.83
N CYS A 209 3.15 14.89 -6.83
CA CYS A 209 2.24 13.98 -7.51
C CYS A 209 0.81 14.09 -6.97
N ALA A 210 0.63 14.12 -5.65
CA ALA A 210 -0.67 14.22 -5.02
C ALA A 210 -1.34 15.61 -5.22
N ALA A 211 -0.55 16.67 -5.34
CA ALA A 211 -1.05 18.02 -5.65
C ALA A 211 -1.45 18.19 -7.12
N GLY A 212 -0.82 17.46 -8.05
CA GLY A 212 -1.05 17.51 -9.50
C GLY A 212 -2.45 17.08 -9.97
N GLU A 213 -3.28 16.50 -9.10
CA GLU A 213 -4.71 16.26 -9.38
C GLU A 213 -5.64 17.39 -8.90
N ARG A 214 -5.14 18.36 -8.11
CA ARG A 214 -5.97 19.34 -7.40
C ARG A 214 -5.56 20.81 -7.59
N ILE A 215 -4.42 21.07 -8.22
CA ILE A 215 -3.93 22.43 -8.49
C ILE A 215 -3.83 22.61 -10.01
N ASP A 216 -4.74 23.40 -10.59
CA ASP A 216 -4.62 23.90 -11.96
C ASP A 216 -3.38 24.82 -12.03
N PHE A 217 -2.22 24.25 -12.34
CA PHE A 217 -0.98 24.99 -12.71
C PHE A 217 -1.10 25.68 -14.07
N ALA A 218 -2.30 25.79 -14.63
CA ALA A 218 -2.56 26.41 -15.91
C ALA A 218 -2.43 27.94 -15.80
N ALA A 219 -1.18 28.44 -15.76
CA ALA A 219 -0.71 29.72 -16.34
C ALA A 219 0.67 30.17 -15.81
N ALA A 220 1.39 29.38 -15.01
CA ALA A 220 2.78 29.67 -14.70
C ALA A 220 3.58 28.38 -14.76
N GLU A 221 4.61 28.39 -15.59
CA GLU A 221 5.62 27.36 -15.85
C GLU A 221 5.73 26.31 -14.73
N GLY A 222 5.71 25.02 -15.10
CA GLY A 222 5.79 23.84 -14.21
C GLY A 222 7.06 23.72 -13.35
N ASP A 223 7.73 24.84 -13.10
CA ASP A 223 8.91 25.03 -12.27
C ASP A 223 8.57 25.69 -10.91
N GLN A 224 7.38 26.30 -10.75
CA GLN A 224 7.07 27.09 -9.55
C GLN A 224 6.78 26.26 -8.28
N ALA A 225 6.10 25.11 -8.40
CA ALA A 225 5.88 24.22 -7.25
C ALA A 225 7.11 23.39 -6.88
N ALA A 226 7.91 23.00 -7.87
CA ALA A 226 9.22 22.42 -7.62
C ALA A 226 10.13 23.45 -6.91
N ALA A 227 10.06 24.74 -7.32
CA ALA A 227 10.78 25.84 -6.68
C ALA A 227 10.49 26.01 -5.19
N LEU A 228 9.30 25.65 -4.71
CA LEU A 228 8.94 25.72 -3.29
C LEU A 228 9.80 24.81 -2.39
N PHE A 229 10.41 23.76 -2.95
CA PHE A 229 11.17 22.76 -2.20
C PHE A 229 12.68 22.83 -2.43
N HIS A 230 13.14 23.66 -3.38
CA HIS A 230 14.54 23.69 -3.84
C HIS A 230 15.52 24.32 -2.84
N ASP A 231 15.04 25.15 -1.92
CA ASP A 231 15.87 25.69 -0.85
C ASP A 231 16.35 24.61 0.13
N ILE A 232 15.79 23.41 0.04
CA ILE A 232 15.90 22.35 1.03
C ILE A 232 16.34 21.02 0.39
N VAL A 233 15.80 20.67 -0.79
CA VAL A 233 16.05 19.38 -1.45
C VAL A 233 16.54 19.57 -2.89
N ASN A 234 17.43 18.67 -3.35
CA ASN A 234 17.98 18.72 -4.71
C ASN A 234 16.88 18.64 -5.78
N LYS A 235 16.80 19.69 -6.63
CA LYS A 235 15.83 19.83 -7.71
C LYS A 235 15.80 18.67 -8.70
N GLU A 236 16.97 18.20 -9.11
CA GLU A 236 17.10 17.15 -10.11
C GLU A 236 16.65 15.81 -9.54
N SER A 237 17.04 15.50 -8.31
CA SER A 237 16.59 14.29 -7.61
C SER A 237 15.08 14.25 -7.42
N VAL A 238 14.46 15.37 -7.03
CA VAL A 238 12.99 15.47 -6.90
C VAL A 238 12.31 15.27 -8.24
N ARG A 239 12.81 15.90 -9.32
CA ARG A 239 12.26 15.73 -10.66
C ARG A 239 12.33 14.27 -11.13
N SER A 240 13.49 13.62 -10.97
CA SER A 240 13.65 12.21 -11.36
C SER A 240 12.75 11.30 -10.53
N CYS A 241 12.62 11.54 -9.23
CA CYS A 241 11.74 10.76 -8.35
C CYS A 241 10.26 10.94 -8.74
N HIS A 242 9.83 12.18 -9.01
CA HIS A 242 8.48 12.49 -9.46
C HIS A 242 8.12 11.78 -10.77
N GLN A 243 8.99 11.85 -11.78
CA GLN A 243 8.78 11.15 -13.06
C GLN A 243 8.64 9.64 -12.85
N LEU A 244 9.45 9.06 -11.97
CA LEU A 244 9.38 7.65 -11.63
C LEU A 244 8.07 7.30 -10.91
N MET A 245 7.56 8.17 -10.03
CA MET A 245 6.25 7.99 -9.40
C MET A 245 5.11 8.02 -10.42
N GLU A 246 5.14 8.96 -11.36
CA GLU A 246 4.15 9.04 -12.44
C GLU A 246 4.17 7.80 -13.34
N GLU A 247 5.36 7.25 -13.62
CA GLU A 247 5.52 6.07 -14.46
C GLU A 247 5.05 4.77 -13.78
N TYR A 248 5.45 4.56 -12.52
CA TYR A 248 5.26 3.26 -11.85
C TYR A 248 4.05 3.20 -10.94
N LEU A 249 3.62 4.33 -10.35
CA LEU A 249 2.71 4.33 -9.20
C LEU A 249 1.36 4.98 -9.49
N ILE A 250 1.27 5.81 -10.54
CA ILE A 250 0.03 6.46 -10.96
C ILE A 250 -0.53 5.69 -12.15
N ASP A 251 -1.64 5.01 -11.92
CA ASP A 251 -2.33 4.24 -12.96
C ASP A 251 -2.90 5.22 -14.00
N THR A 252 -2.22 5.35 -15.15
CA THR A 252 -2.55 6.35 -16.17
C THR A 252 -3.82 5.99 -16.95
N CYS A 253 -4.58 4.97 -16.55
CA CYS A 253 -5.82 4.54 -17.18
C CYS A 253 -6.90 5.64 -17.29
N HIS A 254 -6.74 6.78 -16.61
CA HIS A 254 -7.59 7.97 -16.79
C HIS A 254 -7.23 8.87 -17.98
N LYS A 255 -6.04 8.75 -18.61
CA LYS A 255 -5.62 9.66 -19.70
C LYS A 255 -6.07 9.25 -21.11
N PHE A 256 -6.71 8.08 -21.30
CA PHE A 256 -7.23 7.61 -22.61
C PHE A 256 -8.72 7.24 -22.62
N ARG A 257 -9.58 8.01 -21.93
CA ARG A 257 -11.03 7.87 -22.12
C ARG A 257 -11.76 9.21 -22.19
N ARG A 258 -11.51 9.94 -23.28
CA ARG A 258 -12.60 10.57 -24.03
C ARG A 258 -12.59 9.99 -25.44
N PRO A 259 -13.44 8.99 -25.76
CA PRO A 259 -13.87 8.83 -27.13
C PRO A 259 -14.68 10.09 -27.46
N ASP A 260 -14.31 10.79 -28.52
CA ASP A 260 -15.23 11.76 -29.12
C ASP A 260 -16.58 11.07 -29.35
N PRO A 261 -17.72 11.73 -29.06
CA PRO A 261 -19.01 11.16 -29.39
C PRO A 261 -19.05 10.93 -30.92
N PRO A 262 -19.48 9.74 -31.39
CA PRO A 262 -19.58 9.50 -32.82
C PRO A 262 -20.56 10.52 -33.44
N PRO A 263 -20.35 10.93 -34.70
CA PRO A 263 -21.24 11.86 -35.37
C PRO A 263 -22.67 11.30 -35.38
N GLN A 264 -23.62 12.09 -34.88
CA GLN A 264 -25.03 11.77 -34.89
C GLN A 264 -25.50 11.59 -36.35
N SER A 265 -25.73 10.36 -36.77
CA SER A 265 -26.55 10.07 -37.94
C SER A 265 -28.02 10.11 -37.52
N THR A 266 -28.72 11.15 -37.96
CA THR A 266 -30.18 11.24 -37.87
C THR A 266 -30.82 10.09 -38.63
N PRO A 267 -31.75 9.30 -38.05
CA PRO A 267 -32.54 8.37 -38.83
C PRO A 267 -33.63 9.13 -39.60
N ALA A 268 -33.74 8.88 -40.90
CA ALA A 268 -34.84 9.37 -41.72
C ALA A 268 -36.14 8.63 -41.36
N SER A 269 -37.20 9.37 -41.08
CA SER A 269 -38.55 8.81 -40.87
C SER A 269 -39.04 8.02 -42.09
N PRO A 270 -39.75 6.89 -41.90
CA PRO A 270 -40.36 6.18 -43.01
C PRO A 270 -41.67 6.85 -43.42
N VAL A 271 -41.77 7.21 -44.70
CA VAL A 271 -43.01 7.62 -45.37
C VAL A 271 -43.83 6.36 -45.68
N GLY A 272 -45.11 6.41 -45.35
CA GLY A 272 -46.02 5.27 -45.32
C GLY A 272 -46.48 4.75 -46.69
N VAL A 273 -47.06 3.55 -46.65
CA VAL A 273 -47.88 2.96 -47.72
C VAL A 273 -49.04 2.20 -47.06
N LEU A 274 -50.26 2.63 -47.39
CA LEU A 274 -51.57 1.97 -47.19
C LEU A 274 -51.63 0.72 -48.10
N ASP A 275 -52.41 -0.35 -47.93
CA ASP A 275 -53.77 -0.48 -47.42
C ASP A 275 -54.19 -1.96 -47.31
N ALA A 276 -55.25 -2.19 -46.54
CA ALA A 276 -56.35 -3.16 -46.70
C ALA A 276 -56.21 -4.71 -46.52
N ALA A 277 -57.02 -5.16 -45.54
CA ALA A 277 -57.96 -6.30 -45.54
C ALA A 277 -57.45 -7.75 -45.32
N ALA A 278 -57.84 -8.36 -44.18
CA ALA A 278 -59.07 -9.17 -44.05
C ALA A 278 -59.03 -10.15 -42.84
N CYS A 279 -60.09 -10.04 -42.00
CA CYS A 279 -60.89 -11.08 -41.34
C CYS A 279 -60.30 -12.18 -40.42
N GLY A 280 -60.99 -12.34 -39.27
CA GLY A 280 -61.19 -13.59 -38.49
C GLY A 280 -60.66 -13.51 -37.05
N SER A 281 -61.39 -13.02 -36.04
CA SER A 281 -62.41 -13.74 -35.20
C SER A 281 -61.87 -15.08 -34.64
N CYS A 282 -61.92 -15.47 -33.36
CA CYS A 282 -62.71 -15.12 -32.16
C CYS A 282 -61.98 -15.61 -30.88
N ASP A 283 -62.31 -15.01 -29.73
CA ASP A 283 -62.73 -15.61 -28.43
C ASP A 283 -61.99 -16.84 -27.83
N THR A 284 -61.80 -17.05 -26.52
CA THR A 284 -62.15 -16.43 -25.22
C THR A 284 -61.54 -17.35 -24.13
N LEU A 285 -61.27 -16.81 -22.93
CA LEU A 285 -61.44 -17.45 -21.58
C LEU A 285 -60.61 -18.74 -21.27
N SER A 286 -60.24 -19.13 -20.05
CA SER A 286 -60.35 -18.66 -18.66
C SER A 286 -59.50 -19.62 -17.79
N GLU A 287 -59.13 -19.19 -16.57
CA GLU A 287 -58.93 -19.98 -15.34
C GLU A 287 -57.87 -21.10 -15.24
N ASN A 288 -56.77 -20.78 -14.53
CA ASN A 288 -56.41 -21.16 -13.14
C ASN A 288 -56.69 -22.61 -12.60
N PRO A 289 -56.24 -22.98 -11.38
CA PRO A 289 -55.17 -23.97 -11.14
C PRO A 289 -55.62 -25.26 -10.42
N GLY A 290 -54.71 -26.25 -10.30
CA GLY A 290 -54.72 -27.18 -9.16
C GLY A 290 -54.42 -28.66 -9.41
N SER A 291 -53.60 -29.20 -8.51
CA SER A 291 -53.60 -30.58 -7.97
C SER A 291 -53.09 -31.72 -8.86
N THR A 292 -51.96 -32.39 -8.59
CA THR A 292 -51.52 -33.31 -7.49
C THR A 292 -51.27 -34.71 -8.11
N VAL A 293 -50.27 -35.42 -7.58
CA VAL A 293 -50.23 -36.88 -7.29
C VAL A 293 -49.06 -37.68 -7.93
N GLN A 294 -48.20 -38.16 -7.02
CA GLN A 294 -47.37 -39.41 -6.99
C GLN A 294 -46.16 -39.53 -7.94
N ALA A 295 -45.04 -40.17 -7.55
CA ALA A 295 -44.82 -41.23 -6.56
C ALA A 295 -43.41 -41.17 -5.93
N GLU A 296 -43.29 -41.76 -4.75
CA GLU A 296 -42.08 -41.92 -3.91
C GLU A 296 -41.61 -43.42 -3.89
N PRO A 297 -40.60 -43.86 -3.10
CA PRO A 297 -39.36 -44.53 -3.52
C PRO A 297 -39.31 -46.05 -3.19
N PRO A 298 -38.13 -46.74 -3.16
CA PRO A 298 -37.43 -46.87 -1.86
C PRO A 298 -35.90 -47.09 -1.89
N ALA A 299 -35.30 -46.89 -0.72
CA ALA A 299 -33.93 -47.24 -0.34
C ALA A 299 -33.79 -48.70 0.16
N LYS A 300 -32.57 -49.28 0.06
CA LYS A 300 -32.10 -50.36 0.95
C LYS A 300 -30.61 -50.20 1.31
N ARG A 301 -30.34 -50.60 2.55
CA ARG A 301 -29.21 -50.38 3.48
C ARG A 301 -28.35 -51.65 3.58
N LEU A 302 -27.13 -51.55 4.15
CA LEU A 302 -26.40 -52.49 5.05
C LEU A 302 -24.86 -52.38 4.81
N ARG A 303 -23.91 -52.60 5.73
CA ARG A 303 -23.67 -52.39 7.19
C ARG A 303 -22.17 -52.74 7.42
N ALA A 304 -21.59 -52.26 8.52
CA ALA A 304 -20.17 -52.28 8.92
C ALA A 304 -19.55 -53.64 9.33
N SER A 305 -18.20 -53.67 9.42
CA SER A 305 -17.44 -54.37 10.48
C SER A 305 -15.96 -53.91 10.58
N SER A 306 -15.50 -53.65 11.81
CA SER A 306 -14.09 -53.65 12.27
C SER A 306 -13.81 -54.96 13.03
N PRO A 307 -12.55 -55.30 13.36
CA PRO A 307 -12.07 -55.07 14.74
C PRO A 307 -10.57 -54.75 14.93
N ASP A 308 -10.26 -54.35 16.17
CA ASP A 308 -9.03 -53.97 16.87
C ASP A 308 -7.85 -54.98 16.90
N ASN A 309 -6.62 -54.46 17.10
CA ASN A 309 -5.87 -54.70 18.35
C ASN A 309 -4.57 -53.88 18.50
N ASP A 310 -4.40 -53.38 19.73
CA ASP A 310 -3.27 -52.68 20.36
C ASP A 310 -1.99 -53.53 20.54
N VAL A 311 -0.85 -52.84 20.78
CA VAL A 311 0.06 -53.00 21.95
C VAL A 311 1.42 -52.31 21.71
N ARG A 312 1.91 -51.57 22.72
CA ARG A 312 3.28 -51.04 22.89
C ARG A 312 3.71 -51.24 24.37
N PRO A 313 4.94 -50.90 24.80
CA PRO A 313 6.11 -51.75 25.01
C PRO A 313 6.47 -51.89 26.51
N PRO A 314 7.69 -52.37 26.83
CA PRO A 314 8.55 -51.68 27.79
C PRO A 314 9.78 -51.02 27.16
#